data_AF-K1YBP1-F1
#
_entry.id   AF-K1YBP1-F1
#
_cell.length_a   1.000
_cell.length_b   1.000
_cell.length_c   1.000
_cell.angle_alpha   90.00
_cell.angle_beta   90.00
_cell.angle_gamma   90.00
#
_symmetry.space_group_name_H-M   'P 1'
#
loop_
_entity.id
_entity.type
_entity.pdbx_description
1 polymer ?
#
loop_
_entity_poly.entity_id
_entity_poly.type
_entity_poly.pdbx_seq_one_letter_code
_entity_poly.pdbx_strand_id
1 'polypeptide(L)'
;MLVDINTQELMQERDFKDMFPNVSFPEVLTDEFLAEYGVANLHYVPQPAETATQKVADNGPALVNGIWVVQWGLVERSVEEKAQYVQQFKMHISRQVQEQLDAFARTRGYDGIMSAATYANSASPQTTSEIKIKNEGLYCDTIRLKTWAALSDYDAGVTAGTYPEPTSFADVTPHLPIPVWPA
;
A
#
# COMPACT_ATOMS: atom_id res chain seq x y z
N MET A 1 -26.98 -1.10 3.68
CA MET A 1 -26.78 -1.80 4.96
C MET A 1 -27.62 -1.08 5.99
N LEU A 2 -28.29 -1.81 6.86
CA LEU A 2 -29.19 -1.26 7.87
C LEU A 2 -28.61 -1.48 9.27
N VAL A 3 -29.04 -0.67 10.23
CA VAL A 3 -28.69 -0.80 11.65
C VAL A 3 -29.96 -0.82 12.50
N ASP A 4 -30.05 -1.76 13.43
CA ASP A 4 -31.05 -1.72 14.49
C ASP A 4 -30.69 -0.60 15.48
N ILE A 5 -31.57 0.36 15.67
CA ILE A 5 -31.26 1.56 16.47
C ILE A 5 -31.11 1.28 17.97
N ASN A 6 -31.62 0.13 18.44
CA ASN A 6 -31.60 -0.27 19.85
C ASN A 6 -30.40 -1.17 20.16
N THR A 7 -30.09 -2.13 19.27
CA THR A 7 -29.01 -3.09 19.49
C THR A 7 -27.71 -2.70 18.80
N GLN A 8 -27.77 -1.78 17.84
CA GLN A 8 -26.67 -1.41 16.92
C GLN A 8 -26.17 -2.59 16.07
N GLU A 9 -26.96 -3.66 15.96
CA GLU A 9 -26.63 -4.79 15.10
C GLU A 9 -26.83 -4.42 13.63
N LEU A 10 -25.89 -4.88 12.79
CA LEU A 10 -25.92 -4.69 11.36
C LEU A 10 -26.77 -5.77 10.70
N MET A 11 -27.61 -5.37 9.76
CA MET A 11 -28.39 -6.31 8.95
C MET A 11 -28.43 -5.88 7.50
N GLN A 12 -28.58 -6.87 6.61
CA GLN A 12 -28.85 -6.59 5.22
C GLN A 12 -30.32 -6.23 5.04
N GLU A 13 -30.61 -5.44 4.02
CA GLU A 13 -31.99 -5.09 3.65
C GLU A 13 -32.85 -6.34 3.40
N ARG A 14 -32.26 -7.41 2.85
CA ARG A 14 -32.94 -8.67 2.65
C ARG A 14 -33.37 -9.31 3.99
N ASP A 15 -32.46 -9.38 4.96
CA ASP A 15 -32.74 -9.99 6.26
C ASP A 15 -33.85 -9.21 6.98
N PHE A 16 -33.81 -7.88 6.90
CA PHE A 16 -34.88 -7.01 7.38
C PHE A 16 -36.23 -7.31 6.71
N LYS A 17 -36.26 -7.47 5.37
CA LYS A 17 -37.50 -7.80 4.64
C LYS A 17 -38.03 -9.18 5.01
N ASP A 18 -37.15 -10.16 5.22
CA ASP A 18 -37.52 -11.52 5.61
C ASP A 18 -38.11 -11.59 7.03
N MET A 19 -37.78 -10.63 7.92
CA MET A 19 -38.38 -10.50 9.26
C MET A 19 -39.85 -10.05 9.22
N PHE A 20 -40.30 -9.40 8.15
CA PHE A 20 -41.69 -8.94 8.00
C PHE A 20 -42.31 -9.43 6.68
N PRO A 21 -42.54 -10.74 6.52
CA PRO A 21 -42.95 -11.35 5.25
C PRO A 21 -44.34 -10.89 4.74
N ASN A 22 -45.15 -10.28 5.60
CA ASN A 22 -46.49 -9.78 5.27
C ASN A 22 -46.55 -8.26 5.06
N VAL A 23 -45.40 -7.58 5.02
CA VAL A 23 -45.30 -6.14 4.78
C VAL A 23 -44.97 -5.88 3.32
N SER A 24 -45.69 -4.96 2.68
CA SER A 24 -45.34 -4.46 1.36
C SER A 24 -44.31 -3.34 1.52
N PHE A 25 -43.07 -3.61 1.14
CA PHE A 25 -41.98 -2.65 1.25
C PHE A 25 -41.92 -1.71 0.05
N PRO A 26 -41.56 -0.43 0.25
CA PRO A 26 -41.27 0.47 -0.85
C PRO A 26 -40.03 0.01 -1.63
N GLU A 27 -39.87 0.54 -2.85
CA GLU A 27 -38.71 0.27 -3.69
C GLU A 27 -37.40 0.75 -3.04
N VAL A 28 -37.46 1.89 -2.35
CA VAL A 28 -36.35 2.46 -1.57
C VAL A 28 -36.77 2.55 -0.10
N LEU A 29 -35.99 1.93 0.78
CA LEU A 29 -36.20 2.01 2.23
C LEU A 29 -35.63 3.32 2.77
N THR A 30 -36.47 4.35 2.89
CA THR A 30 -36.06 5.63 3.49
C THR A 30 -35.95 5.52 5.01
N ASP A 31 -35.21 6.44 5.64
CA ASP A 31 -35.05 6.45 7.10
C ASP A 31 -36.39 6.67 7.82
N GLU A 32 -37.31 7.43 7.23
CA GLU A 32 -38.65 7.65 7.80
C GLU A 32 -39.46 6.35 7.86
N PHE A 33 -39.40 5.53 6.80
CA PHE A 33 -40.07 4.23 6.78
C PHE A 33 -39.43 3.27 7.78
N LEU A 34 -38.10 3.22 7.81
CA LEU A 34 -37.36 2.30 8.68
C LEU A 34 -37.51 2.65 10.17
N ALA A 35 -37.70 3.92 10.51
CA ALA A 35 -37.88 4.39 11.88
C ALA A 35 -39.08 3.72 12.58
N GLU A 36 -40.14 3.40 11.84
CA GLU A 36 -41.31 2.68 12.38
C GLU A 36 -40.96 1.26 12.88
N TYR A 37 -39.88 0.68 12.36
CA TYR A 37 -39.41 -0.65 12.69
C TYR A 37 -38.21 -0.65 13.64
N GLY A 38 -37.79 0.52 14.13
CA GLY A 38 -36.59 0.64 14.96
C GLY A 38 -35.29 0.40 14.19
N VAL A 39 -35.30 0.67 12.88
CA VAL A 39 -34.15 0.47 11.98
C VAL A 39 -33.81 1.80 11.31
N ALA A 40 -32.56 1.96 10.85
CA ALA A 40 -32.15 3.10 10.04
C ALA A 40 -31.16 2.67 8.95
N ASN A 41 -30.99 3.50 7.91
CA ASN A 41 -29.89 3.31 6.96
C ASN A 41 -28.55 3.61 7.63
N LEU A 42 -27.59 2.71 7.43
CA LEU A 42 -26.23 2.94 7.85
C LEU A 42 -25.43 3.58 6.72
N HIS A 43 -24.99 4.82 6.95
CA HIS A 43 -24.18 5.57 6.02
C HIS A 43 -22.69 5.30 6.23
N TYR A 44 -22.00 4.99 5.14
CA TYR A 44 -20.57 4.77 5.18
C TYR A 44 -19.83 6.11 5.13
N VAL A 45 -18.95 6.34 6.09
CA VAL A 45 -17.98 7.45 6.06
C VAL A 45 -16.60 6.92 5.71
N PRO A 46 -15.78 7.68 4.97
CA PRO A 46 -14.44 7.25 4.62
C PRO A 46 -13.61 6.90 5.86
N GLN A 47 -12.95 5.76 5.80
CA GLN A 47 -11.98 5.34 6.80
C GLN A 47 -10.81 6.35 6.86
N PRO A 48 -10.35 6.76 8.05
CA PRO A 48 -9.17 7.60 8.16
C PRO A 48 -7.92 6.83 7.70
N ALA A 49 -6.87 7.56 7.30
CA ALA A 49 -5.61 6.95 6.90
C ALA A 49 -4.91 6.29 8.10
N GLU A 50 -4.40 5.07 7.89
CA GLU A 50 -3.54 4.40 8.86
C GLU A 50 -2.14 5.02 8.91
N THR A 51 -1.46 4.85 10.03
CA THR A 51 -0.07 5.28 10.22
C THR A 51 0.80 4.10 10.64
N ALA A 52 2.11 4.33 10.74
CA ALA A 52 3.05 3.35 11.26
C ALA A 52 2.75 2.93 12.72
N THR A 53 2.14 3.81 13.50
CA THR A 53 1.86 3.58 14.93
C THR A 53 0.40 3.28 15.21
N GLN A 54 -0.51 3.69 14.33
CA GLN A 54 -1.94 3.58 14.54
C GLN A 54 -2.62 2.80 13.42
N LYS A 55 -3.56 1.95 13.81
CA LYS A 55 -4.47 1.24 12.91
C LYS A 55 -5.87 1.77 13.08
N VAL A 56 -6.70 1.59 12.06
CA VAL A 56 -8.11 1.91 12.22
C VAL A 56 -8.83 0.77 12.94
N ALA A 57 -9.66 1.15 13.89
CA ALA A 57 -10.63 0.28 14.54
C ALA A 57 -12.03 0.66 14.07
N ASP A 58 -12.82 -0.35 13.73
CA ASP A 58 -14.27 -0.19 13.59
C ASP A 58 -14.87 -0.06 15.00
N ASN A 59 -15.47 1.09 15.29
CA ASN A 59 -16.14 1.36 16.56
C ASN A 59 -17.65 1.10 16.48
N GLY A 60 -18.13 0.52 15.38
CA GLY A 60 -19.53 0.21 15.14
C GLY A 60 -20.35 1.42 14.70
N PRO A 61 -21.68 1.25 14.59
CA PRO A 61 -22.59 2.32 14.21
C PRO A 61 -22.70 3.40 15.30
N ALA A 62 -22.71 4.66 14.88
CA ALA A 62 -22.97 5.78 15.77
C ALA A 62 -23.95 6.78 15.13
N LEU A 63 -24.81 7.38 15.96
CA LEU A 63 -25.71 8.44 15.53
C LEU A 63 -24.97 9.78 15.56
N VAL A 64 -24.69 10.34 14.39
CA VAL A 64 -23.99 11.63 14.23
C VAL A 64 -24.88 12.58 13.45
N ASN A 65 -25.26 13.70 14.07
CA ASN A 65 -26.16 14.71 13.49
C ASN A 65 -27.50 14.12 12.96
N GLY A 66 -28.04 13.12 13.65
CA GLY A 66 -29.30 12.47 13.27
C GLY A 66 -29.17 11.41 12.17
N ILE A 67 -27.96 11.12 11.69
CA ILE A 67 -27.68 10.10 10.67
C ILE A 67 -26.85 8.99 11.32
N TRP A 68 -27.23 7.74 11.11
CA TRP A 68 -26.43 6.60 11.53
C TRP A 68 -25.26 6.40 10.57
N VAL A 69 -24.04 6.46 11.10
CA VAL A 69 -22.80 6.30 10.34
C VAL A 69 -21.91 5.22 10.93
N VAL A 70 -21.03 4.64 10.12
CA VAL A 70 -19.94 3.80 10.64
C VAL A 70 -18.94 4.69 11.37
N GLN A 71 -18.61 4.39 12.62
CA GLN A 71 -17.63 5.15 13.37
C GLN A 71 -16.26 4.48 13.28
N TRP A 72 -15.25 5.25 12.89
CA TRP A 72 -13.85 4.81 12.89
C TRP A 72 -13.09 5.40 14.08
N GLY A 73 -12.30 4.58 14.76
CA GLY A 73 -11.30 4.99 15.74
C GLY A 73 -9.88 4.76 15.22
N LEU A 74 -8.91 5.52 15.73
CA LEU A 74 -7.50 5.18 15.58
C LEU A 74 -7.03 4.57 16.90
N VAL A 75 -6.53 3.34 16.84
CA VAL A 75 -5.98 2.64 17.99
C VAL A 75 -4.50 2.38 17.78
N GLU A 76 -3.76 2.39 18.88
CA GLU A 76 -2.33 2.09 18.86
C GLU A 76 -2.13 0.64 18.40
N ARG A 77 -1.20 0.45 17.47
CA ARG A 77 -0.77 -0.90 17.07
C ARG A 77 -0.06 -1.60 18.22
N SER A 78 -0.25 -2.91 18.34
CA SER A 78 0.59 -3.72 19.23
C SER A 78 2.05 -3.68 18.78
N VAL A 79 2.97 -4.13 19.64
CA VAL A 79 4.40 -4.22 19.29
C VAL A 79 4.61 -5.12 18.07
N GLU A 80 3.90 -6.24 18.01
CA GLU A 80 3.94 -7.20 16.92
C GLU A 80 3.38 -6.59 15.63
N GLU A 81 2.27 -5.85 15.71
CA GLU A 81 1.66 -5.18 14.56
C GLU A 81 2.55 -4.06 14.01
N LYS A 82 3.24 -3.32 14.88
CA LYS A 82 4.24 -2.32 14.46
C LYS A 82 5.40 -3.00 13.72
N ALA A 83 5.91 -4.11 14.25
CA ALA A 83 6.98 -4.86 13.59
C ALA A 83 6.53 -5.40 12.21
N GLN A 84 5.32 -5.93 12.10
CA GLN A 84 4.75 -6.40 10.83
C GLN A 84 4.58 -5.26 9.83
N TYR A 85 4.05 -4.12 10.27
CA TYR A 85 3.90 -2.93 9.42
C TYR A 85 5.25 -2.48 8.86
N VAL A 86 6.27 -2.37 9.72
CA VAL A 86 7.63 -1.99 9.29
C VAL A 86 8.19 -2.98 8.28
N GLN A 87 8.01 -4.29 8.48
CA GLN A 87 8.46 -5.30 7.51
C GLN A 87 7.73 -5.18 6.16
N GLN A 88 6.41 -5.01 6.18
CA GLN A 88 5.61 -4.79 4.96
C GLN A 88 6.05 -3.53 4.22
N PHE A 89 6.30 -2.45 4.95
CA PHE A 89 6.79 -1.21 4.39
C PHE A 89 8.18 -1.39 3.74
N LYS A 90 9.12 -2.05 4.43
CA LYS A 90 10.45 -2.36 3.88
C LYS A 90 10.38 -3.21 2.60
N MET A 91 9.49 -4.20 2.57
CA MET A 91 9.25 -5.01 1.36
C MET A 91 8.66 -4.15 0.22
N HIS A 92 7.74 -3.25 0.53
CA HIS A 92 7.14 -2.34 -0.46
C HIS A 92 8.19 -1.42 -1.09
N ILE A 93 9.04 -0.80 -0.27
CA ILE A 93 10.15 0.05 -0.74
C ILE A 93 11.13 -0.77 -1.59
N SER A 94 11.53 -1.95 -1.12
CA SER A 94 12.46 -2.82 -1.86
C SER A 94 11.92 -3.20 -3.24
N ARG A 95 10.62 -3.48 -3.35
CA ARG A 95 9.96 -3.74 -4.64
C ARG A 95 10.02 -2.51 -5.56
N GLN A 96 9.77 -1.31 -5.06
CA GLN A 96 9.83 -0.09 -5.87
C GLN A 96 11.25 0.25 -6.33
N VAL A 97 12.27 0.00 -5.51
CA VAL A 97 13.68 0.10 -5.91
C VAL A 97 13.98 -0.87 -7.06
N GLN A 98 13.56 -2.13 -6.92
CA GLN A 98 13.73 -3.13 -7.97
C GLN A 98 13.02 -2.72 -9.27
N GLU A 99 11.77 -2.24 -9.18
CA GLU A 99 11.00 -1.76 -10.33
C GLU A 99 11.66 -0.57 -11.03
N GLN A 100 12.25 0.37 -10.28
CA GLN A 100 12.99 1.50 -10.85
C GLN A 100 14.22 1.03 -11.63
N LEU A 101 15.01 0.12 -11.07
CA LEU A 101 16.18 -0.47 -11.74
C LEU A 101 15.77 -1.26 -12.99
N ASP A 102 14.70 -2.04 -12.91
CA ASP A 102 14.18 -2.81 -14.03
C ASP A 102 13.64 -1.90 -15.14
N ALA A 103 12.91 -0.84 -14.78
CA ALA A 103 12.44 0.15 -15.73
C ALA A 103 13.60 0.83 -16.46
N PHE A 104 14.67 1.18 -15.74
CA PHE A 104 15.90 1.69 -16.34
C PHE A 104 16.49 0.70 -17.35
N ALA A 105 16.67 -0.57 -16.98
CA ALA A 105 17.21 -1.58 -17.89
C ALA A 105 16.33 -1.78 -19.15
N ARG A 106 15.00 -1.78 -18.99
CA ARG A 106 14.05 -1.90 -20.11
C ARG A 106 14.18 -0.80 -21.15
N THR A 107 14.69 0.38 -20.80
CA THR A 107 14.96 1.44 -21.79
C THR A 107 15.96 1.05 -22.88
N ARG A 108 16.75 -0.02 -22.67
CA ARG A 108 17.64 -0.62 -23.68
C ARG A 108 17.23 -2.04 -24.10
N GLY A 109 15.98 -2.44 -23.83
CA GLY A 109 15.41 -3.69 -24.34
C GLY A 109 15.72 -4.94 -23.50
N TYR A 110 16.24 -4.79 -22.28
CA TYR A 110 16.39 -5.90 -21.34
C TYR A 110 15.06 -6.20 -20.62
N ASP A 111 14.85 -7.43 -20.17
CA ASP A 111 13.65 -7.79 -19.37
C ASP A 111 13.62 -7.10 -17.99
N GLY A 112 14.81 -6.80 -17.45
CA GLY A 112 15.04 -6.14 -16.16
C GLY A 112 16.55 -6.00 -15.87
N ILE A 113 16.89 -5.40 -14.73
CA ILE A 113 18.28 -5.09 -14.35
C ILE A 113 19.13 -6.35 -14.23
N MET A 114 18.53 -7.46 -13.76
CA MET A 114 19.20 -8.75 -13.65
C MET A 114 19.55 -9.33 -15.02
N SER A 115 18.64 -9.22 -16.00
CA SER A 115 18.88 -9.67 -17.38
C SER A 115 20.08 -8.93 -17.98
N ALA A 116 20.13 -7.59 -17.82
CA ALA A 116 21.28 -6.79 -18.26
C ALA A 116 22.58 -7.21 -17.53
N ALA A 117 22.54 -7.34 -16.20
CA ALA A 117 23.71 -7.68 -15.39
C ALA A 117 24.32 -9.05 -15.74
N THR A 118 23.54 -10.01 -16.27
CA THR A 118 24.09 -11.32 -16.71
C THR A 118 25.21 -11.19 -17.75
N TYR A 119 25.20 -10.13 -18.56
CA TYR A 119 26.20 -9.90 -19.60
C TYR A 119 27.52 -9.30 -19.10
N ALA A 120 27.61 -8.90 -17.82
CA ALA A 120 28.81 -8.33 -17.23
C ALA A 120 30.05 -9.23 -17.40
N ASN A 121 29.85 -10.55 -17.33
CA ASN A 121 30.91 -11.56 -17.43
C ASN A 121 31.00 -12.21 -18.81
N SER A 122 30.39 -11.63 -19.83
CA SER A 122 30.53 -12.13 -21.21
C SER A 122 32.01 -12.20 -21.62
N ALA A 123 32.38 -13.32 -22.25
CA ALA A 123 33.74 -13.60 -22.69
C ALA A 123 34.21 -12.56 -23.75
N SER A 124 35.53 -12.52 -24.00
CA SER A 124 36.21 -11.55 -24.87
C SER A 124 35.40 -11.14 -26.11
N PRO A 125 34.70 -9.99 -26.04
CA PRO A 125 33.78 -9.58 -27.09
C PRO A 125 34.57 -9.27 -28.36
N GLN A 126 34.11 -9.80 -29.50
CA GLN A 126 34.79 -9.68 -30.80
C GLN A 126 34.15 -8.58 -31.66
N THR A 127 32.93 -8.19 -31.34
CA THR A 127 32.15 -7.19 -32.07
C THR A 127 31.82 -5.98 -31.20
N THR A 128 31.60 -4.83 -31.84
CA THR A 128 31.16 -3.61 -31.15
C THR A 128 29.85 -3.81 -30.38
N SER A 129 28.93 -4.63 -30.90
CA SER A 129 27.67 -4.96 -30.23
C SER A 129 27.88 -5.75 -28.94
N GLU A 130 28.80 -6.74 -28.95
CA GLU A 130 29.14 -7.51 -27.75
C GLU A 130 29.88 -6.64 -26.71
N ILE A 131 30.77 -5.74 -27.16
CA ILE A 131 31.43 -4.77 -26.27
C ILE A 131 30.39 -3.89 -25.58
N LYS A 132 29.43 -3.37 -26.33
CA LYS A 132 28.33 -2.54 -25.81
C LYS A 132 27.52 -3.29 -24.75
N ILE A 133 27.02 -4.47 -25.08
CA ILE A 133 26.19 -5.28 -24.18
C ILE A 133 26.95 -5.67 -22.90
N LYS A 134 28.26 -5.97 -23.02
CA LYS A 134 29.12 -6.21 -21.86
C LYS A 134 29.26 -5.00 -20.95
N ASN A 135 29.52 -3.82 -21.53
CA ASN A 135 29.67 -2.57 -20.78
C ASN A 135 28.36 -2.17 -20.09
N GLU A 136 27.22 -2.34 -20.77
CA GLU A 136 25.89 -2.16 -20.19
C GLU A 136 25.66 -3.13 -19.02
N GLY A 137 26.03 -4.41 -19.18
CA GLY A 137 25.93 -5.40 -18.10
C GLY A 137 26.79 -5.07 -16.89
N LEU A 138 28.05 -4.67 -17.08
CA LEU A 138 28.94 -4.22 -16.01
C LEU A 138 28.38 -3.00 -15.26
N TYR A 139 27.82 -2.04 -16.00
CA TYR A 139 27.16 -0.88 -15.42
C TYR A 139 25.94 -1.30 -14.59
N CYS A 140 25.07 -2.15 -15.14
CA CYS A 140 23.87 -2.64 -14.47
C CYS A 140 24.18 -3.40 -13.17
N ASP A 141 25.21 -4.24 -13.16
CA ASP A 141 25.63 -4.91 -11.91
C ASP A 141 26.14 -3.91 -10.88
N THR A 142 26.95 -2.93 -11.31
CA THR A 142 27.52 -1.89 -10.45
C THR A 142 26.43 -0.99 -9.85
N ILE A 143 25.51 -0.47 -10.66
CA ILE A 143 24.47 0.46 -10.19
C ILE A 143 23.47 -0.26 -9.28
N ARG A 144 23.16 -1.54 -9.56
CA ARG A 144 22.36 -2.39 -8.69
C ARG A 144 23.00 -2.51 -7.31
N LEU A 145 24.28 -2.89 -7.25
CA LEU A 145 25.00 -3.02 -5.99
C LEU A 145 25.03 -1.70 -5.20
N LYS A 146 25.35 -0.58 -5.88
CA LYS A 146 25.35 0.75 -5.25
C LYS A 146 23.98 1.15 -4.71
N THR A 147 22.91 0.82 -5.43
CA THR A 147 21.55 1.15 -5.01
C THR A 147 21.14 0.38 -3.76
N TRP A 148 21.43 -0.93 -3.70
CA TRP A 148 21.15 -1.73 -2.52
C TRP A 148 22.01 -1.35 -1.31
N ALA A 149 23.27 -0.97 -1.53
CA ALA A 149 24.12 -0.43 -0.47
C ALA A 149 23.55 0.89 0.08
N ALA A 150 23.16 1.83 -0.79
CA ALA A 150 22.56 3.09 -0.37
C ALA A 150 21.24 2.91 0.39
N LEU A 151 20.39 1.96 -0.03
CA LEU A 151 19.17 1.63 0.71
C LEU A 151 19.47 1.06 2.10
N SER A 152 20.48 0.21 2.22
CA SER A 152 20.93 -0.32 3.51
C SER A 152 21.49 0.78 4.42
N ASP A 153 22.27 1.71 3.87
CA ASP A 153 22.82 2.85 4.61
C ASP A 153 21.71 3.79 5.08
N TYR A 154 20.67 3.98 4.26
CA TYR A 154 19.48 4.74 4.64
C TYR A 154 18.74 4.07 5.83
N ASP A 155 18.49 2.77 5.78
CA ASP A 155 17.84 2.01 6.87
C ASP A 155 18.64 2.08 8.18
N ALA A 156 19.97 1.99 8.09
CA ALA A 156 20.86 2.18 9.23
C ALA A 156 20.77 3.60 9.79
N GLY A 157 20.70 4.61 8.92
CA GLY A 157 20.54 6.01 9.30
C GLY A 157 19.19 6.32 9.96
N VAL A 158 18.10 5.67 9.51
CA VAL A 158 16.78 5.75 10.18
C VAL A 158 16.88 5.15 11.58
N THR A 159 17.49 3.96 11.72
CA THR A 159 17.68 3.29 13.01
C THR A 159 18.52 4.13 13.98
N ALA A 160 19.53 4.84 13.46
CA ALA A 160 20.38 5.74 14.23
C ALA A 160 19.74 7.11 14.53
N GLY A 161 18.57 7.43 13.96
CA GLY A 161 17.90 8.73 14.10
C GLY A 161 18.52 9.85 13.24
N THR A 162 19.40 9.50 12.30
CA THR A 162 20.00 10.45 11.33
C THR A 162 19.03 10.81 10.21
N TYR A 163 18.12 9.89 9.87
CA TYR A 163 17.02 10.11 8.92
C TYR A 163 15.67 9.94 9.61
N PRO A 164 14.63 10.70 9.22
CA PRO A 164 13.27 10.44 9.67
C PRO A 164 12.79 9.08 9.13
N GLU A 165 11.84 8.46 9.84
CA GLU A 165 11.17 7.27 9.31
C GLU A 165 10.48 7.61 7.98
N PRO A 166 10.77 6.89 6.88
CA PRO A 166 10.12 7.12 5.60
C PRO A 166 8.63 6.78 5.70
N THR A 167 7.79 7.62 5.11
CA THR A 167 6.36 7.38 4.96
C THR A 167 5.99 6.89 3.56
N SER A 168 6.91 7.08 2.60
CA SER A 168 6.72 6.69 1.20
C SER A 168 8.05 6.46 0.49
N PHE A 169 7.98 5.95 -0.74
CA PHE A 169 9.16 5.83 -1.61
C PHE A 169 9.76 7.17 -2.02
N ALA A 170 8.95 8.23 -2.05
CA ALA A 170 9.43 9.57 -2.37
C ALA A 170 10.43 10.09 -1.33
N ASP A 171 10.32 9.61 -0.08
CA ASP A 171 11.27 9.96 1.00
C ASP A 171 12.62 9.25 0.80
N VAL A 172 12.62 8.05 0.23
CA VAL A 172 13.83 7.22 0.04
C VAL A 172 14.56 7.56 -1.26
N THR A 173 13.81 7.84 -2.33
CA THR A 173 14.35 8.03 -3.70
C THR A 173 15.51 9.05 -3.79
N PRO A 174 15.48 10.21 -3.10
CA PRO A 174 16.58 11.19 -3.15
C PRO A 174 17.91 10.68 -2.60
N HIS A 175 17.89 9.62 -1.80
CA HIS A 175 19.08 9.00 -1.21
C HIS A 175 19.65 7.86 -2.06
N LEU A 176 18.97 7.50 -3.15
CA LEU A 176 19.41 6.44 -4.05
C LEU A 176 20.19 7.02 -5.25
N PRO A 177 21.17 6.27 -5.79
CA PRO A 177 21.82 6.65 -7.04
C PRO A 177 20.83 6.74 -8.21
N ILE A 178 20.95 7.79 -9.03
CA ILE A 178 20.15 7.91 -10.26
C ILE A 178 20.86 7.14 -11.38
N PRO A 179 20.25 6.09 -11.96
CA PRO A 179 20.88 5.32 -13.02
C PRO A 179 20.88 6.10 -14.34
N VAL A 180 22.04 6.11 -15.02
CA VAL A 180 22.27 6.76 -16.32
C VAL A 180 23.18 5.87 -17.14
N TRP A 181 22.77 5.55 -18.37
CA TRP A 181 23.59 4.69 -19.22
C TRP A 181 24.95 5.32 -19.54
N PRO A 182 26.04 4.52 -19.55
CA PRO A 182 27.32 5.00 -20.04
C PRO A 182 27.22 5.37 -21.53
N ALA A 183 28.01 6.39 -21.90
CA ALA A 183 28.15 6.86 -23.28
C ALA A 183 28.82 5.81 -24.17
#